data_AF-A0A7V3FVP9-F1
#
_entry.id   AF-A0A7V3FVP9-F1
#
_cell.length_a   1.000
_cell.length_b   1.000
_cell.length_c   1.000
_cell.angle_alpha   90.00
_cell.angle_beta   90.00
_cell.angle_gamma   90.00
#
_symmetry.space_group_name_H-M   'P 1'
#
loop_
_entity.id
_entity.type
_entity.pdbx_description
1 polymer ?
#
loop_
_entity_poly.entity_id
_entity_poly.type
_entity_poly.pdbx_seq_one_letter_code
_entity_poly.pdbx_strand_id
1 'polypeptide(L)'
;MDRLSVVVPLYNEEMNLKLFIPELIDLCKKNNFNVIFVNDGSIDNTGIILEEYNKYSFVEIITHKINKGYGAALKSGISKSDSKYTITIDGDGQHYTEDILKLLEIISLNDNDIVIGCRLNEKLSIKKIGKKIIKLFTKLIFKHSIYDLNSGMKIYKTELVKNYLKYCPDNMPFSDIITLIFLYKKHSISEAKIEIKKRKSGKSKISVNTAFETIFEIINIATFFYPLRIFIPLSFKILFLSLIWSSQFIIKGEGLSTGSLLGILVALLIFLLGLISEQISQIRKKDL
;
A
#
# COMPACT_ATOMS: atom_id res chain seq x y z
N MET A 1 11.66 18.29 -19.97
CA MET A 1 11.27 17.42 -18.84
C MET A 1 10.26 16.41 -19.34
N ASP A 2 10.33 15.17 -18.87
CA ASP A 2 9.28 14.17 -19.15
C ASP A 2 7.91 14.66 -18.65
N ARG A 3 6.82 14.31 -19.35
CA ARG A 3 5.45 14.64 -18.92
C ARG A 3 5.07 13.84 -17.67
N LEU A 4 4.43 14.49 -16.71
CA LEU A 4 4.01 13.93 -15.41
C LEU A 4 2.54 14.26 -15.11
N SER A 5 1.80 13.27 -14.64
CA SER A 5 0.48 13.44 -14.01
C SER A 5 0.60 13.27 -12.49
N VAL A 6 0.20 14.28 -11.72
CA VAL A 6 0.13 14.23 -10.26
C VAL A 6 -1.29 13.87 -9.83
N VAL A 7 -1.46 12.77 -9.11
CA VAL A 7 -2.77 12.31 -8.62
C VAL A 7 -2.86 12.58 -7.12
N VAL A 8 -3.92 13.28 -6.71
CA VAL A 8 -4.16 13.69 -5.32
C VAL A 8 -5.54 13.21 -4.86
N PRO A 9 -5.64 12.14 -4.06
CA PRO A 9 -6.91 11.72 -3.46
C PRO A 9 -7.27 12.61 -2.27
N LEU A 10 -8.54 12.99 -2.18
CA LEU A 10 -9.04 13.95 -1.19
C LEU A 10 -10.35 13.45 -0.58
N TYR A 11 -10.44 13.49 0.75
CA TYR A 11 -11.68 13.25 1.48
C TYR A 11 -11.70 14.04 2.79
N ASN A 12 -12.57 15.05 2.86
CA ASN A 12 -12.71 15.94 4.00
C ASN A 12 -11.38 16.63 4.42
N GLU A 13 -10.74 17.31 3.46
CA GLU A 13 -9.41 17.93 3.62
C GLU A 13 -9.45 19.47 3.56
N GLU A 14 -10.61 20.12 3.76
CA GLU A 14 -10.79 21.56 3.53
C GLU A 14 -9.73 22.46 4.21
N MET A 15 -9.24 22.06 5.39
CA MET A 15 -8.23 22.82 6.14
C MET A 15 -6.82 22.70 5.55
N ASN A 16 -6.46 21.55 4.99
CA ASN A 16 -5.11 21.29 4.48
C ASN A 16 -4.95 21.80 3.04
N LEU A 17 -6.04 21.81 2.27
CA LEU A 17 -6.03 22.20 0.85
C LEU A 17 -5.58 23.65 0.61
N LYS A 18 -5.98 24.58 1.47
CA LYS A 18 -5.66 26.01 1.32
C LYS A 18 -4.15 26.31 1.31
N LEU A 19 -3.36 25.47 1.96
CA LEU A 19 -1.90 25.60 2.00
C LEU A 19 -1.22 24.76 0.92
N PHE A 20 -1.75 23.57 0.65
CA PHE A 20 -1.10 22.58 -0.22
C PHE A 20 -1.35 22.82 -1.72
N ILE A 21 -2.59 23.14 -2.11
CA ILE A 21 -2.93 23.27 -3.54
C ILE A 21 -2.16 24.41 -4.21
N PRO A 22 -2.05 25.63 -3.63
CA PRO A 22 -1.29 26.70 -4.28
C PRO A 22 0.15 26.31 -4.60
N GLU A 23 0.84 25.68 -3.65
CA GLU A 23 2.22 25.18 -3.81
C GLU A 23 2.31 24.16 -4.96
N LEU A 24 1.37 23.22 -5.01
CA LEU A 24 1.33 22.20 -6.05
C LEU A 24 0.99 22.77 -7.44
N ILE A 25 0.06 23.72 -7.51
CA ILE A 25 -0.33 24.38 -8.75
C ILE A 25 0.84 25.17 -9.34
N ASP A 26 1.57 25.92 -8.51
CA ASP A 26 2.75 26.67 -8.95
C ASP A 26 3.83 25.73 -9.49
N LEU A 27 4.08 24.60 -8.81
CA LEU A 27 4.99 23.58 -9.28
C LEU A 27 4.54 23.00 -10.64
N CYS A 28 3.28 22.61 -10.77
CA CYS A 28 2.75 22.01 -11.99
C CYS A 28 2.80 22.99 -13.17
N LYS A 29 2.43 24.26 -12.92
CA LYS A 29 2.49 25.33 -13.92
C LYS A 29 3.92 25.56 -14.40
N LYS A 30 4.90 25.62 -13.48
CA LYS A 30 6.31 25.86 -13.80
C LYS A 30 6.93 24.74 -14.65
N ASN A 31 6.50 23.50 -14.43
CA ASN A 31 7.09 22.33 -15.07
C ASN A 31 6.20 21.70 -16.17
N ASN A 32 5.05 22.32 -16.47
CA ASN A 32 4.07 21.83 -17.43
C ASN A 32 3.57 20.40 -17.11
N PHE A 33 3.21 20.19 -15.85
CA PHE A 33 2.62 18.93 -15.36
C PHE A 33 1.10 19.01 -15.30
N ASN A 34 0.45 17.87 -15.46
CA ASN A 34 -0.98 17.72 -15.22
C ASN A 34 -1.21 17.35 -13.75
N VAL A 35 -2.28 17.87 -13.14
CA VAL A 35 -2.71 17.46 -11.80
C VAL A 35 -4.16 17.01 -11.84
N ILE A 36 -4.43 15.89 -11.17
CA ILE A 36 -5.73 15.25 -11.10
C ILE A 36 -6.12 15.16 -9.63
N PHE A 37 -7.03 16.03 -9.22
CA PHE A 37 -7.63 15.99 -7.89
C PHE A 37 -8.81 15.03 -7.91
N VAL A 38 -8.86 14.11 -6.95
CA VAL A 38 -9.97 13.16 -6.81
C VAL A 38 -10.68 13.40 -5.50
N ASN A 39 -11.82 14.10 -5.54
CA ASN A 39 -12.71 14.27 -4.41
C ASN A 39 -13.55 13.00 -4.20
N ASP A 40 -13.21 12.22 -3.19
CA ASP A 40 -13.85 10.94 -2.85
C ASP A 40 -15.13 11.14 -2.03
N GLY A 41 -16.05 11.95 -2.54
CA GLY A 41 -17.36 12.19 -1.91
C GLY A 41 -17.27 12.93 -0.57
N SER A 42 -16.42 13.96 -0.48
CA SER A 42 -16.33 14.80 0.73
C SER A 42 -17.66 15.47 1.06
N ILE A 43 -17.91 15.65 2.36
CA ILE A 43 -19.10 16.31 2.91
C ILE A 43 -18.80 17.72 3.45
N ASP A 44 -17.52 18.09 3.52
CA ASP A 44 -17.05 19.43 3.89
C ASP A 44 -16.86 20.31 2.64
N ASN A 45 -16.20 21.47 2.79
CA ASN A 45 -15.99 22.39 1.67
C ASN A 45 -14.88 21.97 0.70
N THR A 46 -14.34 20.75 0.79
CA THR A 46 -13.28 20.25 -0.10
C THR A 46 -13.65 20.40 -1.58
N GLY A 47 -14.88 20.02 -1.96
CA GLY A 47 -15.34 20.12 -3.35
C GLY A 47 -15.37 21.57 -3.85
N ILE A 48 -15.91 22.48 -3.04
CA ILE A 48 -16.01 23.92 -3.36
C ILE A 48 -14.62 24.52 -3.55
N ILE A 49 -13.67 24.20 -2.67
CA ILE A 49 -12.29 24.68 -2.78
C ILE A 49 -11.63 24.19 -4.08
N LEU A 50 -11.88 22.95 -4.49
CA LEU A 50 -11.31 22.40 -5.72
C LEU A 50 -11.83 23.11 -6.97
N GLU A 51 -13.11 23.49 -7.01
CA GLU A 51 -13.71 24.18 -8.16
C GLU A 51 -13.00 25.50 -8.50
N GLU A 52 -12.40 26.18 -7.52
CA GLU A 52 -11.60 27.41 -7.73
C GLU A 52 -10.38 27.19 -8.64
N TYR A 53 -9.92 25.95 -8.77
CA TYR A 53 -8.76 25.55 -9.57
C TYR A 53 -9.12 24.99 -10.94
N ASN A 54 -10.41 24.80 -11.26
CA ASN A 54 -10.87 24.33 -12.57
C ASN A 54 -10.56 25.32 -13.72
N LYS A 55 -10.17 26.57 -13.37
CA LYS A 55 -9.70 27.59 -14.31
C LYS A 55 -8.36 27.26 -14.99
N TYR A 56 -7.59 26.31 -14.45
CA TYR A 56 -6.30 25.91 -15.01
C TYR A 56 -6.48 24.72 -15.96
N SER A 57 -6.02 24.84 -17.21
CA SER A 57 -6.19 23.80 -18.24
C SER A 57 -5.45 22.49 -17.96
N PHE A 58 -4.46 22.51 -17.07
CA PHE A 58 -3.70 21.33 -16.62
C PHE A 58 -4.26 20.70 -15.34
N VAL A 59 -5.39 21.21 -14.83
CA VAL A 59 -6.09 20.68 -13.66
C VAL A 59 -7.31 19.89 -14.12
N GLU A 60 -7.42 18.66 -13.64
CA GLU A 60 -8.62 17.84 -13.76
C GLU A 60 -9.17 17.49 -12.37
N ILE A 61 -10.49 17.55 -12.22
CA ILE A 61 -11.18 17.23 -10.96
C ILE A 61 -12.15 16.08 -11.21
N ILE A 62 -11.96 15.00 -10.46
CA ILE A 62 -12.85 13.85 -10.45
C ILE A 62 -13.60 13.84 -9.12
N THR A 63 -14.93 13.84 -9.17
CA THR A 63 -15.77 13.79 -7.96
C THR A 63 -16.56 12.50 -7.90
N HIS A 64 -16.35 11.71 -6.85
CA HIS A 64 -17.20 10.56 -6.55
C HIS A 64 -18.50 11.01 -5.85
N LYS A 65 -19.63 10.39 -6.21
CA LYS A 65 -20.94 10.68 -5.60
C LYS A 65 -21.02 10.32 -4.11
N ILE A 66 -20.28 9.29 -3.72
CA ILE A 66 -20.15 8.78 -2.35
C ILE A 66 -18.69 8.42 -2.12
N ASN A 67 -18.26 8.37 -0.86
CA ASN A 67 -16.93 7.87 -0.51
C ASN A 67 -16.77 6.40 -0.96
N LYS A 68 -15.82 6.16 -1.87
CA LYS A 68 -15.49 4.82 -2.38
C LYS A 68 -14.22 4.25 -1.74
N GLY A 69 -13.46 5.07 -1.02
CA GLY A 69 -12.23 4.69 -0.35
C GLY A 69 -10.98 5.25 -1.04
N TYR A 70 -9.90 5.36 -0.25
CA TYR A 70 -8.61 5.91 -0.68
C TYR A 70 -8.05 5.27 -1.96
N GLY A 71 -8.06 3.93 -2.03
CA GLY A 71 -7.61 3.19 -3.20
C GLY A 71 -8.51 3.39 -4.42
N ALA A 72 -9.82 3.54 -4.23
CA ALA A 72 -10.74 3.86 -5.33
C ALA A 72 -10.44 5.25 -5.91
N ALA A 73 -10.17 6.24 -5.06
CA ALA A 73 -9.80 7.59 -5.47
C ALA A 73 -8.49 7.58 -6.28
N LEU A 74 -7.47 6.87 -5.80
CA LEU A 74 -6.21 6.67 -6.53
C LEU A 74 -6.44 5.98 -7.88
N LYS A 75 -7.26 4.92 -7.94
CA LYS A 75 -7.59 4.23 -9.19
C LYS A 75 -8.25 5.16 -10.21
N SER A 76 -9.19 5.99 -9.79
CA SER A 76 -9.84 6.98 -10.67
C SER A 76 -8.83 7.97 -11.25
N GLY A 77 -7.95 8.54 -10.41
CA GLY A 77 -6.95 9.50 -10.86
C GLY A 77 -5.85 8.89 -11.73
N ILE A 78 -5.33 7.72 -11.37
CA ILE A 78 -4.32 7.02 -12.16
C ILE A 78 -4.90 6.59 -13.52
N SER A 79 -6.15 6.10 -13.56
CA SER A 79 -6.81 5.71 -14.81
C SER A 79 -6.89 6.88 -15.80
N LYS A 80 -7.08 8.10 -15.28
CA LYS A 80 -7.20 9.31 -16.08
C LYS A 80 -5.86 9.94 -16.50
N SER A 81 -4.76 9.59 -15.81
CA SER A 81 -3.41 10.07 -16.14
C SER A 81 -3.00 9.71 -17.57
N ASP A 82 -2.49 10.67 -18.33
CA ASP A 82 -2.12 10.55 -19.75
C ASP A 82 -0.61 10.75 -20.01
N SER A 83 0.11 11.15 -18.98
CA SER A 83 1.54 11.41 -19.03
C SER A 83 2.37 10.12 -19.06
N LYS A 84 3.67 10.24 -19.34
CA LYS A 84 4.61 9.11 -19.32
C LYS A 84 4.75 8.53 -17.90
N TYR A 85 4.79 9.41 -16.92
CA TYR A 85 4.83 9.06 -15.51
C TYR A 85 3.61 9.56 -14.77
N THR A 86 3.22 8.82 -13.74
CA THR A 86 2.19 9.21 -12.78
C THR A 86 2.79 9.17 -11.39
N ILE A 87 2.59 10.23 -10.61
CA ILE A 87 2.93 10.26 -9.19
C ILE A 87 1.67 10.40 -8.35
N THR A 88 1.57 9.62 -7.28
CA THR A 88 0.54 9.78 -6.25
C THR A 88 1.11 10.58 -5.09
N ILE A 89 0.31 11.44 -4.47
CA ILE A 89 0.69 12.22 -3.28
C ILE A 89 -0.54 12.42 -2.40
N ASP A 90 -0.41 12.24 -1.09
CA ASP A 90 -1.52 12.44 -0.15
C ASP A 90 -1.87 13.93 -0.04
N GLY A 91 -3.17 14.25 -0.01
CA GLY A 91 -3.67 15.62 0.06
C GLY A 91 -3.65 16.28 1.45
N ASP A 92 -3.05 15.64 2.46
CA ASP A 92 -3.01 16.15 3.84
C ASP A 92 -1.95 17.26 4.07
N GLY A 93 -1.24 17.64 3.01
CA GLY A 93 -0.24 18.72 3.00
C GLY A 93 1.05 18.39 3.75
N GLN A 94 1.27 17.12 4.10
CA GLN A 94 2.49 16.71 4.79
C GLN A 94 3.68 16.54 3.85
N HIS A 95 3.45 16.23 2.59
CA HIS A 95 4.51 16.04 1.60
C HIS A 95 5.03 17.38 1.08
N TYR A 96 6.34 17.45 0.85
CA TYR A 96 6.95 18.55 0.12
C TYR A 96 6.73 18.35 -1.38
N THR A 97 6.27 19.39 -2.08
CA THR A 97 6.03 19.29 -3.52
C THR A 97 7.34 19.14 -4.30
N GLU A 98 8.46 19.62 -3.74
CA GLU A 98 9.80 19.48 -4.33
C GLU A 98 10.25 18.03 -4.44
N ASP A 99 9.78 17.14 -3.55
CA ASP A 99 10.07 15.71 -3.61
C ASP A 99 9.48 15.06 -4.89
N ILE A 100 8.49 15.70 -5.53
CA ILE A 100 7.95 15.27 -6.84
C ILE A 100 9.05 15.33 -7.91
N LEU A 101 9.79 16.44 -7.97
CA LEU A 101 10.86 16.64 -8.96
C LEU A 101 11.99 15.63 -8.76
N LYS A 102 12.35 15.39 -7.49
CA LYS A 102 13.37 14.41 -7.12
C LYS A 102 12.99 12.99 -7.56
N LEU A 103 11.75 12.58 -7.30
CA LEU A 103 11.25 11.28 -7.70
C LEU A 103 11.18 11.14 -9.24
N LEU A 104 10.78 12.20 -9.94
CA LEU A 104 10.78 12.27 -11.40
C LEU A 104 12.17 12.13 -12.01
N GLU A 105 13.16 12.80 -11.42
CA GLU A 105 14.56 12.69 -11.86
C GLU A 105 15.07 11.25 -11.69
N ILE A 106 14.84 10.64 -10.52
CA ILE A 106 15.32 9.27 -10.22
C ILE A 106 14.66 8.23 -11.13
N ILE A 107 13.35 8.33 -11.38
CA ILE A 107 12.67 7.36 -12.25
C ILE A 107 13.14 7.49 -13.69
N SER A 108 13.40 8.72 -14.15
CA SER A 108 13.85 9.00 -15.51
C SER A 108 15.31 8.59 -15.75
N LEU A 109 16.23 8.94 -14.84
CA LEU A 109 17.65 8.64 -14.98
C LEU A 109 17.97 7.15 -14.88
N ASN A 110 17.30 6.44 -13.98
CA ASN A 110 17.59 5.03 -13.71
C ASN A 110 16.71 4.06 -14.53
N ASP A 111 15.80 4.59 -15.35
CA ASP A 111 14.76 3.83 -16.05
C ASP A 111 14.01 2.84 -15.13
N ASN A 112 13.68 3.31 -13.92
CA ASN A 112 12.94 2.50 -12.98
C ASN A 112 11.45 2.43 -13.39
N ASP A 113 10.81 1.32 -13.10
CA ASP A 113 9.37 1.15 -13.33
C ASP A 113 8.54 1.82 -12.24
N ILE A 114 9.10 1.89 -11.02
CA ILE A 114 8.53 2.54 -9.84
C ILE A 114 9.63 3.12 -8.95
N VAL A 115 9.38 4.30 -8.37
CA VAL A 115 10.20 4.88 -7.30
C VAL A 115 9.30 5.26 -6.12
N ILE A 116 9.70 4.81 -4.93
CA ILE A 116 8.95 5.01 -3.68
C ILE A 116 9.59 6.13 -2.88
N GLY A 117 8.79 7.12 -2.49
CA GLY A 117 9.22 8.14 -1.54
C GLY A 117 9.29 7.55 -0.12
N CYS A 118 10.49 7.51 0.46
CA CYS A 118 10.78 6.84 1.72
C CYS A 118 10.98 7.81 2.88
N ARG A 119 10.21 7.62 3.96
CA ARG A 119 10.20 8.48 5.16
C ARG A 119 11.23 7.98 6.17
N LEU A 120 12.46 8.47 6.08
CA LEU A 120 13.57 7.96 6.90
C LEU A 120 13.56 8.46 8.37
N ASN A 121 12.95 9.61 8.66
CA ASN A 121 13.09 10.31 9.95
C ASN A 121 11.85 10.27 10.85
N GLU A 122 11.15 9.15 10.96
CA GLU A 122 10.13 9.01 12.02
C GLU A 122 10.78 8.71 13.38
N LYS A 123 10.57 9.58 14.38
CA LYS A 123 10.96 9.36 15.78
C LYS A 123 10.32 8.06 16.31
N LEU A 124 10.97 7.44 17.31
CA LEU A 124 10.55 6.19 17.96
C LEU A 124 9.04 6.23 18.29
N SER A 125 8.26 5.43 17.57
CA SER A 125 6.81 5.30 17.72
C SER A 125 6.43 3.83 17.41
N ILE A 126 5.24 3.41 17.83
CA ILE A 126 4.61 2.12 17.51
C ILE A 126 4.69 1.80 16.00
N LYS A 127 4.71 2.84 15.16
CA LYS A 127 4.97 2.77 13.71
C LYS A 127 6.27 2.04 13.34
N LYS A 128 7.34 2.14 14.14
CA LYS A 128 8.61 1.45 13.89
C LYS A 128 8.50 -0.06 14.04
N ILE A 129 7.64 -0.54 14.93
CA ILE A 129 7.40 -1.98 15.12
C ILE A 129 6.65 -2.51 13.90
N GLY A 130 5.58 -1.83 13.48
CA GLY A 130 4.86 -2.14 12.24
C GLY A 130 5.80 -2.19 11.04
N LYS A 131 6.63 -1.15 10.83
CA LYS A 131 7.63 -1.11 9.75
C LYS A 131 8.66 -2.25 9.83
N LYS A 132 9.14 -2.61 11.03
CA LYS A 132 10.05 -3.75 11.21
C LYS A 132 9.39 -5.07 10.85
N ILE A 133 8.13 -5.25 11.23
CA ILE A 133 7.34 -6.45 10.91
C ILE A 133 7.13 -6.52 9.39
N ILE A 134 6.66 -5.44 8.76
CA ILE A 134 6.51 -5.34 7.30
C ILE A 134 7.83 -5.70 6.63
N LYS A 135 8.95 -5.10 7.07
CA LYS A 135 10.28 -5.37 6.50
C LYS A 135 10.71 -6.84 6.66
N LEU A 136 10.42 -7.46 7.80
CA LEU A 136 10.71 -8.87 8.04
C LEU A 136 9.88 -9.76 7.09
N PHE A 137 8.58 -9.50 7.00
CA PHE A 137 7.67 -10.24 6.12
C PHE A 137 8.01 -10.03 4.64
N THR A 138 8.27 -8.79 4.20
CA THR A 138 8.69 -8.52 2.82
C THR A 138 10.01 -9.19 2.51
N LYS A 139 10.97 -9.26 3.44
CA LYS A 139 12.24 -10.01 3.25
C LYS A 139 12.05 -11.53 3.18
N LEU A 140 11.10 -12.08 3.94
CA LEU A 140 10.77 -13.52 3.89
C LEU A 140 10.06 -13.89 2.58
N ILE A 141 9.30 -12.96 2.01
CA ILE A 141 8.47 -13.19 0.83
C ILE A 141 9.21 -12.80 -0.47
N PHE A 142 9.86 -11.64 -0.47
CA PHE A 142 10.58 -11.07 -1.60
C PHE A 142 12.07 -10.99 -1.27
N LYS A 143 12.95 -11.31 -2.22
CA LYS A 143 14.41 -11.18 -2.03
C LYS A 143 14.86 -9.72 -1.88
N HIS A 144 13.99 -8.75 -2.19
CA HIS A 144 14.23 -7.32 -2.09
C HIS A 144 13.51 -6.76 -0.85
N SER A 145 14.22 -5.99 -0.04
CA SER A 145 13.63 -5.29 1.10
C SER A 145 13.23 -3.88 0.71
N ILE A 146 11.92 -3.58 0.78
CA ILE A 146 11.40 -2.21 0.69
C ILE A 146 11.28 -1.66 2.11
N TYR A 147 11.81 -0.47 2.35
CA TYR A 147 11.80 0.18 3.65
C TYR A 147 10.45 0.81 3.98
N ASP A 148 9.84 1.55 3.04
CA ASP A 148 8.58 2.29 3.27
C ASP A 148 7.46 1.86 2.32
N LEU A 149 6.98 0.62 2.51
CA LEU A 149 5.93 0.02 1.68
C LEU A 149 4.66 0.88 1.65
N ASN A 150 4.30 1.47 2.79
CA ASN A 150 3.04 2.20 2.99
C ASN A 150 3.17 3.71 2.75
N SER A 151 4.14 4.14 1.94
CA SER A 151 4.22 5.54 1.50
C SER A 151 3.07 5.89 0.55
N GLY A 152 2.42 7.04 0.75
CA GLY A 152 1.46 7.59 -0.21
C GLY A 152 2.12 8.26 -1.41
N MET A 153 3.41 8.63 -1.29
CA MET A 153 4.17 9.28 -2.35
C MET A 153 4.98 8.28 -3.17
N LYS A 154 4.51 7.99 -4.39
CA LYS A 154 5.11 7.01 -5.29
C LYS A 154 4.94 7.44 -6.73
N ILE A 155 6.00 7.31 -7.53
CA ILE A 155 5.99 7.58 -8.97
C ILE A 155 6.17 6.27 -9.73
N TYR A 156 5.47 6.16 -10.86
CA TYR A 156 5.42 4.94 -11.68
C TYR A 156 5.43 5.31 -13.16
N LYS A 157 5.87 4.38 -14.02
CA LYS A 157 5.48 4.41 -15.44
C LYS A 157 3.97 4.24 -15.55
N THR A 158 3.30 5.21 -16.18
CA THR A 158 1.82 5.30 -16.18
C THR A 158 1.16 4.07 -16.79
N GLU A 159 1.72 3.55 -17.89
CA GLU A 159 1.21 2.34 -18.55
C GLU A 159 1.25 1.12 -17.63
N LEU A 160 2.36 0.92 -16.90
CA LEU A 160 2.54 -0.22 -16.01
C LEU A 160 1.56 -0.17 -14.83
N VAL A 161 1.45 0.98 -14.16
CA VAL A 161 0.56 1.10 -12.99
C VAL A 161 -0.91 0.89 -13.38
N LYS A 162 -1.32 1.34 -14.58
CA LYS A 162 -2.69 1.13 -15.10
C LYS A 162 -3.04 -0.35 -15.26
N ASN A 163 -2.10 -1.17 -15.72
CA ASN A 163 -2.30 -2.62 -15.89
C ASN A 163 -2.62 -3.33 -14.55
N TYR A 164 -2.19 -2.75 -13.44
CA TYR A 164 -2.32 -3.36 -12.12
C TYR A 164 -3.47 -2.84 -11.26
N LEU A 165 -4.14 -1.74 -11.66
CA LEU A 165 -5.20 -1.12 -10.85
C LEU A 165 -6.34 -2.08 -10.49
N LYS A 166 -6.71 -3.00 -11.38
CA LYS A 166 -7.80 -3.96 -11.15
C LYS A 166 -7.52 -4.98 -10.02
N TYR A 167 -6.27 -5.13 -9.61
CA TYR A 167 -5.86 -6.00 -8.50
C TYR A 167 -5.76 -5.26 -7.18
N CYS A 168 -5.76 -3.93 -7.23
CA CYS A 168 -5.61 -3.11 -6.05
C CYS A 168 -6.97 -2.89 -5.36
N PRO A 169 -7.02 -3.00 -4.03
CA PRO A 169 -8.25 -2.75 -3.27
C PRO A 169 -8.65 -1.27 -3.33
N ASP A 170 -9.91 -1.01 -2.97
CA ASP A 170 -10.48 0.36 -2.93
C ASP A 170 -10.08 1.15 -1.68
N ASN A 171 -9.41 0.54 -0.70
CA ASN A 171 -9.09 1.14 0.61
C ASN A 171 -7.60 1.45 0.76
N MET A 172 -7.18 1.85 1.96
CA MET A 172 -5.78 2.15 2.33
C MET A 172 -4.73 1.12 1.89
N PRO A 173 -4.99 -0.21 1.89
CA PRO A 173 -4.00 -1.19 1.45
C PRO A 173 -3.58 -1.10 -0.02
N PHE A 174 -4.23 -0.23 -0.82
CA PHE A 174 -3.83 0.04 -2.21
C PHE A 174 -2.33 0.30 -2.33
N SER A 175 -1.80 1.20 -1.48
CA SER A 175 -0.41 1.65 -1.51
C SER A 175 0.58 0.51 -1.30
N ASP A 176 0.24 -0.46 -0.47
CA ASP A 176 1.08 -1.63 -0.20
C ASP A 176 0.96 -2.66 -1.33
N ILE A 177 -0.27 -2.98 -1.72
CA ILE A 177 -0.56 -3.98 -2.74
C ILE A 177 0.09 -3.60 -4.07
N ILE A 178 -0.04 -2.36 -4.53
CA ILE A 178 0.54 -1.95 -5.82
C ILE A 178 2.06 -2.18 -5.82
N THR A 179 2.75 -1.81 -4.75
CA THR A 179 4.20 -1.99 -4.63
C THR A 179 4.59 -3.48 -4.68
N LEU A 180 3.79 -4.33 -4.06
CA LEU A 180 4.05 -5.78 -4.03
C LEU A 180 3.72 -6.46 -5.35
N ILE A 181 2.75 -5.94 -6.13
CA ILE A 181 2.54 -6.36 -7.51
C ILE A 181 3.80 -6.08 -8.33
N PHE A 182 4.37 -4.86 -8.21
CA PHE A 182 5.60 -4.51 -8.91
C PHE A 182 6.77 -5.44 -8.52
N LEU A 183 6.93 -5.74 -7.23
CA LEU A 183 7.93 -6.71 -6.75
C LEU A 183 7.69 -8.12 -7.27
N TYR A 184 6.44 -8.59 -7.24
CA TYR A 184 6.06 -9.91 -7.71
C TYR A 184 6.35 -10.08 -9.20
N LYS A 185 6.08 -9.04 -9.99
CA LYS A 185 6.34 -8.97 -11.43
C LYS A 185 7.80 -8.70 -11.79
N LYS A 186 8.68 -8.55 -10.79
CA LYS A 186 10.12 -8.30 -10.96
C LYS A 186 10.43 -7.01 -11.72
N HIS A 187 9.59 -5.99 -11.55
CA HIS A 187 9.85 -4.65 -12.06
C HIS A 187 11.05 -4.01 -11.35
N SER A 188 11.68 -3.02 -12.00
CA SER A 188 12.75 -2.23 -11.40
C SER A 188 12.18 -1.25 -10.36
N ILE A 189 12.67 -1.34 -9.12
CA ILE A 189 12.18 -0.56 -7.98
C ILE A 189 13.34 0.15 -7.31
N SER A 190 13.14 1.42 -6.96
CA SER A 190 14.06 2.15 -6.08
C SER A 190 13.32 2.93 -5.00
N GLU A 191 14.04 3.29 -3.95
CA GLU A 191 13.53 4.13 -2.87
C GLU A 191 14.32 5.43 -2.82
N ALA A 192 13.63 6.56 -2.75
CA ALA A 192 14.23 7.87 -2.60
C ALA A 192 13.79 8.49 -1.30
N LYS A 193 14.73 9.04 -0.51
CA LYS A 193 14.38 9.75 0.73
C LYS A 193 13.46 10.93 0.41
N ILE A 194 12.33 11.03 1.11
CA ILE A 194 11.46 12.21 1.11
C ILE A 194 11.39 12.82 2.51
N GLU A 195 11.04 14.10 2.56
CA GLU A 195 10.80 14.80 3.82
C GLU A 195 9.30 14.97 4.07
N ILE A 196 8.93 15.12 5.34
CA ILE A 196 7.53 15.22 5.76
C ILE A 196 7.36 16.35 6.76
N LYS A 197 6.49 17.30 6.41
CA LYS A 197 6.02 18.38 7.27
C LYS A 197 5.22 17.77 8.44
N LYS A 198 5.36 18.33 9.64
CA LYS A 198 4.48 17.95 10.76
C LYS A 198 3.03 18.29 10.41
N ARG A 199 2.10 17.40 10.74
CA ARG A 199 0.65 17.63 10.58
C ARG A 199 0.26 18.96 11.25
N LYS A 200 -0.37 19.87 10.49
CA LYS A 200 -0.89 21.14 11.01
C LYS A 200 -2.31 21.02 11.57
N SER A 201 -3.15 20.14 11.00
CA SER A 201 -4.54 19.95 11.42
C SER A 201 -5.00 18.48 11.28
N GLY A 202 -6.05 18.09 12.01
CA GLY A 202 -6.60 16.73 12.01
C GLY A 202 -6.03 15.81 13.11
N LYS A 203 -6.87 14.90 13.62
CA LYS A 203 -6.47 13.93 14.65
C LYS A 203 -5.68 12.78 14.02
N SER A 204 -4.56 12.41 14.62
CA SER A 204 -3.88 11.14 14.30
C SER A 204 -4.80 9.99 14.71
N LYS A 205 -5.35 9.27 13.73
CA LYS A 205 -6.20 8.09 13.96
C LYS A 205 -5.43 6.85 14.44
N ILE A 206 -4.13 6.99 14.73
CA ILE A 206 -3.27 5.86 15.10
C ILE A 206 -3.54 5.49 16.56
N SER A 207 -4.28 4.40 16.73
CA SER A 207 -4.61 3.77 18.01
C SER A 207 -4.03 2.35 18.06
N VAL A 208 -4.21 1.63 19.18
CA VAL A 208 -3.87 0.20 19.26
C VAL A 208 -4.60 -0.61 18.18
N ASN A 209 -5.83 -0.21 17.82
CA ASN A 209 -6.59 -0.85 16.74
C ASN A 209 -5.87 -0.74 15.39
N THR A 210 -5.21 0.39 15.11
CA THR A 210 -4.44 0.59 13.88
C THR A 210 -3.25 -0.35 13.77
N ALA A 211 -2.64 -0.74 14.91
CA ALA A 211 -1.56 -1.72 14.91
C ALA A 211 -2.08 -3.12 14.54
N PHE A 212 -3.26 -3.52 15.03
CA PHE A 212 -3.91 -4.77 14.63
C PHE A 212 -4.34 -4.74 13.17
N GLU A 213 -4.95 -3.65 12.70
CA GLU A 213 -5.30 -3.43 11.29
C GLU A 213 -4.07 -3.61 10.40
N THR A 214 -2.93 -3.02 10.76
CA THR A 214 -1.66 -3.17 10.02
C THR A 214 -1.21 -4.63 9.95
N ILE A 215 -1.32 -5.40 11.04
CA ILE A 215 -0.97 -6.83 11.03
C ILE A 215 -1.91 -7.62 10.12
N PHE A 216 -3.22 -7.37 10.21
CA PHE A 216 -4.21 -8.00 9.34
C PHE A 216 -3.99 -7.65 7.87
N GLU A 217 -3.64 -6.40 7.56
CA GLU A 217 -3.27 -5.97 6.22
C GLU A 217 -2.05 -6.75 5.72
N ILE A 218 -0.99 -6.89 6.51
CA ILE A 218 0.19 -7.68 6.15
C ILE A 218 -0.18 -9.15 5.87
N ILE A 219 -1.02 -9.75 6.72
CA ILE A 219 -1.48 -11.14 6.54
C ILE A 219 -2.31 -11.26 5.26
N ASN A 220 -3.23 -10.34 5.01
CA ASN A 220 -4.08 -10.33 3.81
C ASN A 220 -3.23 -10.19 2.55
N ILE A 221 -2.28 -9.27 2.56
CA ILE A 221 -1.30 -9.05 1.50
C ILE A 221 -0.45 -10.31 1.26
N ALA A 222 0.11 -10.89 2.32
CA ALA A 222 0.96 -12.07 2.22
C ALA A 222 0.16 -13.29 1.74
N THR A 223 -1.10 -13.44 2.18
CA THR A 223 -2.02 -14.50 1.75
C THR A 223 -2.43 -14.31 0.29
N PHE A 224 -2.55 -13.06 -0.17
CA PHE A 224 -2.82 -12.75 -1.56
C PHE A 224 -1.66 -13.20 -2.48
N PHE A 225 -0.41 -12.98 -2.09
CA PHE A 225 0.74 -13.29 -2.95
C PHE A 225 1.38 -14.66 -2.73
N TYR A 226 1.47 -15.15 -1.50
CA TYR A 226 2.17 -16.39 -1.16
C TYR A 226 1.54 -17.07 0.08
N PRO A 227 0.28 -17.54 -0.03
CA PRO A 227 -0.44 -18.11 1.12
C PRO A 227 0.33 -19.28 1.74
N LEU A 228 0.94 -20.16 0.95
CA LEU A 228 1.70 -21.29 1.48
C LEU A 228 2.86 -20.88 2.40
N ARG A 229 3.48 -19.71 2.21
CA ARG A 229 4.54 -19.22 3.11
C ARG A 229 4.03 -18.88 4.51
N ILE A 230 2.73 -18.72 4.69
CA ILE A 230 2.07 -18.48 5.98
C ILE A 230 1.54 -19.80 6.55
N PHE A 231 0.74 -20.52 5.77
CA PHE A 231 0.02 -21.69 6.26
C PHE A 231 0.92 -22.91 6.52
N ILE A 232 1.94 -23.15 5.68
CA ILE A 232 2.83 -24.32 5.84
C ILE A 232 3.62 -24.23 7.15
N PRO A 233 4.40 -23.16 7.43
CA PRO A 233 5.18 -23.11 8.68
C PRO A 233 4.29 -23.20 9.93
N LEU A 234 3.10 -22.60 9.89
CA LEU A 234 2.14 -22.65 11.00
C LEU A 234 1.60 -24.07 11.22
N SER A 235 1.18 -24.74 10.15
CA SER A 235 0.70 -26.12 10.20
C SER A 235 1.78 -27.06 10.74
N PHE A 236 2.99 -27.02 10.18
CA PHE A 236 4.10 -27.87 10.63
C PHE A 236 4.52 -27.58 12.07
N LYS A 237 4.47 -26.32 12.53
CA LYS A 237 4.75 -25.98 13.92
C LYS A 237 3.71 -26.59 14.87
N ILE A 238 2.43 -26.48 14.56
CA ILE A 238 1.36 -27.06 15.38
C ILE A 238 1.45 -28.58 15.37
N LEU A 239 1.69 -29.20 14.21
CA LEU A 239 1.89 -30.64 14.08
C LEU A 239 3.06 -31.11 14.96
N PHE A 240 4.21 -30.44 14.86
CA PHE A 240 5.39 -30.76 15.64
C PHE A 240 5.16 -30.66 17.15
N LEU A 241 4.55 -29.56 17.61
CA LEU A 241 4.18 -29.40 19.03
C LEU A 241 3.18 -30.46 19.50
N SER A 242 2.22 -30.84 18.65
CA SER A 242 1.23 -31.88 18.96
C SER A 242 1.89 -33.26 19.07
N LEU A 243 2.86 -33.57 18.20
CA LEU A 243 3.62 -34.82 18.26
C LEU A 243 4.52 -34.89 19.50
N ILE A 244 5.19 -33.78 19.85
CA ILE A 244 5.96 -33.68 21.11
C ILE A 244 5.03 -33.92 22.30
N TRP A 245 3.90 -33.22 22.35
CA TRP A 245 2.93 -33.39 23.43
C TRP A 245 2.40 -34.82 23.51
N SER A 246 2.21 -35.47 22.36
CA SER A 246 1.74 -36.85 22.28
C SER A 246 2.78 -37.87 22.75
N SER A 247 4.07 -37.56 22.63
CA SER A 247 5.15 -38.53 22.91
C SER A 247 5.07 -39.11 24.32
N GLN A 248 4.73 -38.29 25.32
CA GLN A 248 4.62 -38.73 26.72
C GLN A 248 3.49 -39.76 26.95
N PHE A 249 2.40 -39.70 26.18
CA PHE A 249 1.26 -40.63 26.30
C PHE A 249 1.54 -41.94 25.56
N ILE A 250 2.19 -41.84 24.39
CA ILE A 250 2.61 -43.00 23.61
C ILE A 250 3.63 -43.83 24.40
N ILE A 251 4.61 -43.18 25.05
CA ILE A 251 5.62 -43.87 25.87
C ILE A 251 4.97 -44.62 27.04
N LYS A 252 3.88 -44.09 27.60
CA LYS A 252 3.12 -44.75 28.67
C LYS A 252 2.19 -45.87 28.18
N GLY A 253 2.08 -46.08 26.87
CA GLY A 253 1.13 -47.04 26.30
C GLY A 253 -0.34 -46.60 26.35
N GLU A 254 -0.59 -45.32 26.68
CA GLU A 254 -1.94 -44.73 26.81
C GLU A 254 -2.51 -44.30 25.44
N GLY A 255 -1.74 -44.43 24.36
CA GLY A 255 -2.13 -44.02 23.01
C GLY A 255 -2.01 -42.50 22.79
N LEU A 256 -2.90 -41.94 21.97
CA LEU A 256 -2.95 -40.50 21.68
C LEU A 256 -3.93 -39.81 22.62
N SER A 257 -3.49 -38.76 23.31
CA SER A 257 -4.42 -37.93 24.09
C SER A 257 -5.34 -37.13 23.17
N THR A 258 -6.56 -36.80 23.66
CA THR A 258 -7.52 -35.97 22.93
C THR A 258 -6.93 -34.66 22.45
N GLY A 259 -6.08 -34.03 23.28
CA GLY A 259 -5.36 -32.80 22.90
C GLY A 259 -4.38 -33.00 21.74
N SER A 260 -3.70 -34.15 21.68
CA SER A 260 -2.79 -34.49 20.56
C SER A 260 -3.57 -34.69 19.26
N LEU A 261 -4.70 -35.41 19.33
CA LEU A 261 -5.55 -35.65 18.17
C LEU A 261 -6.14 -34.34 17.63
N LEU A 262 -6.64 -33.46 18.50
CA LEU A 262 -7.12 -32.14 18.13
C LEU A 262 -6.02 -31.29 17.49
N GLY A 263 -4.81 -31.28 18.07
CA GLY A 263 -3.68 -30.53 17.54
C GLY A 263 -3.25 -31.00 16.14
N ILE A 264 -3.18 -32.31 15.93
CA ILE A 264 -2.89 -32.92 14.62
C ILE A 264 -3.98 -32.55 13.61
N LEU A 265 -5.26 -32.65 14.00
CA LEU A 265 -6.39 -32.32 13.12
C LEU A 265 -6.39 -30.83 12.74
N VAL A 266 -6.13 -29.93 13.70
CA VAL A 266 -5.97 -28.49 13.44
C VAL A 266 -4.80 -28.23 12.49
N ALA A 267 -3.66 -28.89 12.67
CA ALA A 267 -2.53 -28.74 11.76
C ALA A 267 -2.88 -29.18 10.33
N LEU A 268 -3.58 -30.31 10.17
CA LEU A 268 -4.04 -30.80 8.88
C LEU A 268 -5.03 -29.82 8.21
N LEU A 269 -6.00 -29.29 8.97
CA LEU A 269 -6.94 -28.30 8.47
C LEU A 269 -6.24 -27.02 7.98
N ILE A 270 -5.28 -26.51 8.76
CA ILE A 270 -4.48 -25.33 8.37
C ILE A 270 -3.69 -25.60 7.08
N PHE A 271 -3.12 -26.81 6.92
CA PHE A 271 -2.42 -27.19 5.70
C PHE A 271 -3.36 -27.22 4.48
N LEU A 272 -4.52 -27.86 4.61
CA LEU A 272 -5.52 -27.93 3.54
C LEU A 272 -6.07 -26.55 3.18
N LEU A 273 -6.35 -25.69 4.17
CA LEU A 273 -6.72 -24.30 3.96
C LEU A 273 -5.61 -23.53 3.24
N GLY A 274 -4.35 -23.83 3.53
CA GLY A 274 -3.21 -23.29 2.81
C GLY A 274 -3.21 -23.68 1.33
N LEU A 275 -3.44 -24.95 1.00
CA LEU A 275 -3.55 -25.42 -0.39
C LEU A 275 -4.73 -24.78 -1.12
N ILE A 276 -5.90 -24.69 -0.48
CA ILE A 276 -7.08 -24.02 -1.05
C ILE A 276 -6.78 -22.54 -1.29
N SER A 277 -6.16 -21.86 -0.32
CA SER A 277 -5.78 -20.46 -0.44
C SER A 277 -4.79 -20.25 -1.58
N GLU A 278 -3.87 -21.17 -1.80
CA GLU A 278 -2.94 -21.15 -2.94
C GLU A 278 -3.69 -21.26 -4.28
N GLN A 279 -4.66 -22.15 -4.40
CA GLN A 279 -5.46 -22.27 -5.62
C GLN A 279 -6.27 -20.98 -5.90
N ILE A 280 -6.94 -20.44 -4.88
CA ILE A 280 -7.68 -19.16 -5.01
C ILE A 280 -6.73 -18.02 -5.39
N SER A 281 -5.58 -17.96 -4.73
CA SER A 281 -4.53 -16.99 -5.00
C SER A 281 -4.02 -17.10 -6.44
N GLN A 282 -3.79 -18.31 -6.95
CA GLN A 282 -3.40 -18.56 -8.34
C GLN A 282 -4.48 -18.14 -9.35
N ILE A 283 -5.76 -18.43 -9.08
CA ILE A 283 -6.87 -17.98 -9.93
C ILE A 283 -6.90 -16.45 -10.01
N ARG A 284 -6.82 -15.77 -8.86
CA ARG A 284 -6.79 -14.30 -8.80
C ARG A 284 -5.55 -13.70 -9.44
N LYS A 285 -4.43 -14.45 -9.48
CA LYS A 285 -3.19 -14.05 -10.13
C LYS A 285 -3.09 -14.42 -11.60
N LYS A 286 -3.90 -15.34 -12.12
CA LYS A 286 -3.79 -15.81 -13.51
C LYS A 286 -3.96 -14.68 -14.51
N ASP A 287 -4.77 -13.70 -14.16
CA ASP A 287 -5.03 -12.53 -15.00
C ASP A 287 -3.93 -11.46 -14.84
N LEU A 288 -3.14 -11.53 -13.76
CA LEU A 288 -2.12 -10.57 -13.30
C LEU A 288 -0.88 -10.71 -14.16
#